data_AF-A0A2T2T006-F1
#
_entry.id   AF-A0A2T2T006-F1
#
_cell.length_a   1.000
_cell.length_b   1.000
_cell.length_c   1.000
_cell.angle_alpha   90.00
_cell.angle_beta   90.00
_cell.angle_gamma   90.00
#
_symmetry.space_group_name_H-M   'P 1'
#
loop_
_entity.id
_entity.type
_entity.pdbx_description
1 polymer ?
#
loop_
_entity_poly.entity_id
_entity_poly.type
_entity_poly.pdbx_seq_one_letter_code
_entity_poly.pdbx_strand_id
1 'polypeptide(L)'
;LSTDEVRAILETGLILRRYPEDTPFLSYLVLGWTDGPARLGTYKKGRPIHVVAADDDEKEATWIITVYEPDPDEWIDQFRWRSRWTSKENTWRE
;
A
#
# COMPACT_ATOMS: atom_id res chain seq x y z
N LEU A 1 1.41 -7.05 -12.34
CA LEU A 1 0.21 -6.30 -11.95
C LEU A 1 -0.06 -5.37 -13.11
N SER A 2 -1.29 -5.30 -13.58
CA SER A 2 -1.68 -4.36 -14.62
C SER A 2 -1.79 -2.95 -14.06
N THR A 3 -1.74 -1.94 -14.93
CA THR A 3 -1.94 -0.54 -14.54
C THR A 3 -3.34 -0.31 -13.97
N ASP A 4 -4.37 -1.00 -14.50
CA ASP A 4 -5.74 -0.86 -14.02
C ASP A 4 -5.94 -1.45 -12.62
N GLU A 5 -5.27 -2.57 -12.31
CA GLU A 5 -5.23 -3.09 -10.93
C GLU A 5 -4.58 -2.09 -9.97
N VAL A 6 -3.45 -1.47 -10.35
CA VAL A 6 -2.79 -0.45 -9.51
C VAL A 6 -3.72 0.74 -9.29
N ARG A 7 -4.38 1.23 -10.35
CA ARG A 7 -5.32 2.35 -10.26
C ARG A 7 -6.49 2.02 -9.33
N ALA A 8 -7.11 0.85 -9.49
CA ALA A 8 -8.20 0.42 -8.62
C ALA A 8 -7.77 0.33 -7.15
N ILE A 9 -6.54 -0.13 -6.87
CA ILE A 9 -5.98 -0.14 -5.51
C ILE A 9 -5.80 1.28 -4.97
N LEU A 10 -5.31 2.23 -5.78
CA LEU A 10 -5.17 3.62 -5.33
C LEU A 10 -6.52 4.29 -5.05
N GLU A 11 -7.54 3.98 -5.86
CA GLU A 11 -8.88 4.56 -5.72
C GLU A 11 -9.68 3.99 -4.53
N THR A 12 -9.51 2.70 -4.23
CA THR A 12 -10.38 1.97 -3.27
C THR A 12 -9.64 1.36 -2.08
N GLY A 13 -8.31 1.39 -2.13
CA GLY A 13 -7.45 0.75 -1.13
C GLY A 13 -7.38 1.51 0.18
N LEU A 14 -6.86 0.81 1.18
CA LEU A 14 -6.65 1.34 2.52
C LEU A 14 -5.29 2.06 2.58
N ILE A 15 -5.28 3.37 2.75
CA ILE A 15 -4.03 4.11 3.01
C ILE A 15 -3.52 3.72 4.39
N LEU A 16 -2.48 2.90 4.49
CA LEU A 16 -1.91 2.42 5.75
C LEU A 16 -1.04 3.46 6.45
N ARG A 17 -0.30 4.27 5.69
CA ARG A 17 0.65 5.25 6.23
C ARG A 17 0.85 6.40 5.24
N ARG A 18 1.14 7.58 5.78
CA ARG A 18 1.63 8.75 5.02
C ARG A 18 3.04 9.09 5.52
N TYR A 19 3.87 9.56 4.62
CA TYR A 19 5.25 9.97 4.84
C TYR A 19 5.37 11.45 4.42
N PRO A 20 4.83 12.39 5.22
CA PRO A 20 4.89 13.82 4.91
C PRO A 20 6.33 14.38 4.91
N GLU A 21 7.30 13.62 5.41
CA GLU A 21 8.72 13.95 5.38
C GLU A 21 9.40 13.64 4.04
N ASP A 22 8.76 12.85 3.16
CA ASP A 22 9.34 12.48 1.88
C ASP A 22 9.41 13.67 0.91
N THR A 23 10.44 13.64 0.06
CA THR A 23 10.68 14.66 -0.98
C THR A 23 10.87 13.98 -2.33
N PRO A 24 10.44 14.60 -3.45
CA PRO A 24 9.84 15.95 -3.56
C PRO A 24 8.34 16.03 -3.21
N PHE A 25 7.65 14.90 -3.09
CA PHE A 25 6.21 14.83 -2.82
C PHE A 25 5.93 13.95 -1.61
N LEU A 26 4.86 14.25 -0.88
CA LEU A 26 4.43 13.50 0.29
C LEU A 26 3.97 12.10 -0.15
N SER A 27 4.73 11.07 0.20
CA SER A 27 4.40 9.71 -0.19
C SER A 27 3.42 9.07 0.78
N TYR A 28 2.74 8.01 0.33
CA TYR A 28 1.83 7.23 1.14
C TYR A 28 1.82 5.77 0.69
N LEU A 29 1.56 4.88 1.65
CA LEU A 29 1.42 3.45 1.44
C LEU A 29 -0.06 3.08 1.41
N VAL A 30 -0.50 2.42 0.35
CA VAL A 30 -1.84 1.87 0.18
C VAL A 30 -1.80 0.35 0.15
N LEU A 31 -2.76 -0.29 0.83
CA LEU A 31 -3.05 -1.71 0.72
C LEU A 31 -4.36 -1.92 -0.05
N GLY A 32 -4.31 -2.77 -1.07
CA GLY A 32 -5.51 -3.29 -1.73
C GLY A 32 -5.38 -4.77 -2.04
N TRP A 33 -6.41 -5.33 -2.67
CA TRP A 33 -6.45 -6.72 -3.10
C TRP A 33 -6.81 -6.80 -4.58
N THR A 34 -6.22 -7.75 -5.27
CA THR A 34 -6.64 -8.09 -6.64
C THR A 34 -7.17 -9.51 -6.71
N ASP A 35 -7.97 -9.79 -7.73
CA ASP A 35 -8.60 -11.10 -7.94
C ASP A 35 -7.60 -12.19 -8.37
N GLY A 36 -6.36 -11.81 -8.68
CA GLY A 36 -5.31 -12.75 -9.05
C GLY A 36 -4.90 -13.66 -7.87
N PRO A 37 -4.26 -14.81 -8.17
CA PRO A 37 -3.73 -15.69 -7.14
C PRO A 37 -2.56 -15.02 -6.41
N ALA A 38 -2.56 -15.13 -5.08
CA ALA A 38 -1.41 -14.75 -4.27
C ALA A 38 -0.18 -15.57 -4.68
N ARG A 39 0.99 -14.91 -4.73
CA ARG A 39 2.28 -15.56 -5.04
C ARG A 39 3.05 -15.87 -3.78
N LEU A 40 2.83 -15.10 -2.73
CA LEU A 40 3.41 -15.28 -1.41
C LEU A 40 2.28 -15.73 -0.47
N GLY A 41 1.92 -17.01 -0.50
CA GLY A 41 0.93 -17.61 0.42
C GLY A 41 -0.44 -17.92 -0.19
N THR A 42 -1.45 -18.16 0.66
CA THR A 42 -2.82 -18.49 0.27
C THR A 42 -3.83 -17.76 1.13
N TYR A 43 -4.67 -16.93 0.51
CA TYR A 43 -5.56 -16.00 1.21
C TYR A 43 -6.99 -16.11 0.70
N LYS A 44 -7.97 -15.83 1.58
CA LYS A 44 -9.40 -15.88 1.26
C LYS A 44 -9.90 -14.68 0.43
N LYS A 45 -9.20 -13.54 0.47
CA LYS A 45 -9.63 -12.24 -0.08
C LYS A 45 -9.00 -11.88 -1.44
N GLY A 46 -8.18 -12.74 -2.03
CA GLY A 46 -7.38 -12.44 -3.22
C GLY A 46 -5.92 -12.09 -2.89
N ARG A 47 -5.16 -11.62 -3.89
CA ARG A 47 -3.74 -11.27 -3.77
C ARG A 47 -3.58 -9.89 -3.12
N PRO A 48 -2.93 -9.77 -1.95
CA PRO A 48 -2.67 -8.47 -1.33
C PRO A 48 -1.60 -7.71 -2.13
N ILE A 49 -1.76 -6.40 -2.25
CA ILE A 49 -0.80 -5.53 -2.93
C ILE A 49 -0.60 -4.27 -2.11
N HIS A 50 0.67 -3.95 -1.90
CA HIS A 50 1.13 -2.67 -1.41
C HIS A 50 1.58 -1.78 -2.56
N VAL A 51 1.08 -0.55 -2.55
CA VAL A 51 1.50 0.52 -3.46
C VAL A 51 2.03 1.66 -2.63
N VAL A 52 3.27 2.07 -2.89
CA VAL A 52 3.79 3.35 -2.39
C VAL A 52 3.66 4.34 -3.54
N ALA A 53 2.95 5.44 -3.28
CA ALA A 53 2.66 6.46 -4.27
C ALA A 53 2.86 7.85 -3.66
N ALA A 54 2.96 8.86 -4.51
CA ALA A 54 2.96 10.26 -4.11
C ALA A 54 2.21 11.09 -5.15
N ASP A 55 1.37 12.00 -4.69
CA ASP A 55 0.58 12.86 -5.57
C ASP A 55 1.36 14.14 -5.91
N ASP A 56 1.32 14.52 -7.17
CA ASP A 56 1.84 15.76 -7.72
C ASP A 56 0.64 16.59 -8.20
N ASP A 57 0.11 17.41 -7.30
CA ASP A 57 -1.07 18.23 -7.53
C ASP A 57 -0.86 19.23 -8.69
N GLU A 58 0.38 19.68 -8.93
CA GLU A 58 0.69 20.61 -10.02
C GLU A 58 0.51 19.95 -11.40
N LYS A 59 0.85 18.65 -11.50
CA LYS A 59 0.73 17.88 -12.74
C LYS A 59 -0.55 17.05 -12.83
N GLU A 60 -1.41 17.12 -11.82
CA GLU A 60 -2.59 16.24 -11.69
C GLU A 60 -2.23 14.76 -11.89
N ALA A 61 -1.11 14.34 -11.30
CA ALA A 61 -0.54 13.01 -11.51
C ALA A 61 -0.16 12.33 -10.20
N THR A 62 -0.33 11.01 -10.15
CA THR A 62 0.18 10.17 -9.05
C THR A 62 1.42 9.41 -9.51
N TRP A 63 2.54 9.65 -8.82
CA TRP A 63 3.79 8.94 -9.03
C TRP A 63 3.77 7.61 -8.28
N ILE A 64 3.99 6.51 -9.00
CA ILE A 64 4.12 5.19 -8.39
C ILE A 64 5.58 4.94 -8.06
N ILE A 65 5.90 4.84 -6.77
CA ILE A 65 7.27 4.62 -6.29
C ILE A 65 7.58 3.13 -6.28
N THR A 66 6.70 2.32 -5.71
CA THR A 66 6.84 0.85 -5.74
C THR A 66 5.49 0.16 -5.64
N VAL A 67 5.40 -1.03 -6.24
CA VAL A 67 4.25 -1.93 -6.17
C VAL A 67 4.76 -3.33 -5.87
N TYR A 68 4.28 -3.93 -4.78
CA TYR A 68 4.73 -5.26 -4.37
C TYR A 68 3.63 -6.03 -3.65
N GLU A 69 3.76 -7.35 -3.63
CA GLU A 69 2.97 -8.21 -2.75
C GLU A 69 3.67 -8.28 -1.39
N PRO A 70 3.02 -7.88 -0.29
CA PRO A 70 3.65 -7.87 1.02
C PRO A 70 4.00 -9.28 1.49
N ASP A 71 5.19 -9.43 2.06
CA ASP A 71 5.63 -10.68 2.67
C ASP A 71 4.81 -10.97 3.94
N PRO A 72 4.11 -12.12 4.04
CA PRO A 72 3.32 -12.47 5.22
C PRO A 72 4.15 -12.62 6.52
N ASP A 73 5.46 -12.87 6.43
CA ASP A 73 6.33 -12.95 7.61
C ASP A 73 6.70 -11.55 8.13
N GLU A 74 6.65 -10.53 7.27
CA GLU A 74 6.90 -9.13 7.65
C GLU A 74 5.61 -8.36 7.97
N TRP A 75 4.49 -8.75 7.37
CA TRP A 75 3.24 -8.00 7.40
C TRP A 75 2.11 -8.82 8.02
N ILE A 76 1.75 -8.44 9.24
CA ILE A 76 0.68 -9.07 10.02
C ILE A 76 -0.63 -8.28 9.89
N ASP A 77 -1.66 -8.75 10.59
CA ASP A 77 -2.98 -8.13 10.61
C ASP A 77 -3.59 -7.92 9.21
N GLN A 78 -3.62 -9.00 8.42
CA GLN A 78 -4.08 -8.97 7.03
C GLN A 78 -3.30 -7.94 6.19
N PHE A 79 -1.98 -7.93 6.34
CA PHE A 79 -1.03 -7.04 5.65
C PHE A 79 -1.09 -5.57 6.04
N ARG A 80 -1.91 -5.19 7.02
CA ARG A 80 -2.04 -3.79 7.45
C ARG A 80 -0.87 -3.31 8.30
N TRP A 81 -0.16 -4.24 8.94
CA TRP A 81 0.83 -3.93 9.95
C TRP A 81 2.18 -4.54 9.65
N ARG A 82 3.24 -3.72 9.55
CA ARG A 82 4.60 -4.25 9.47
C ARG A 82 5.09 -4.60 10.87
N SER A 83 5.55 -5.83 11.08
CA SER A 83 5.96 -6.36 12.41
C SER A 83 7.00 -5.48 13.13
N ARG A 84 7.78 -4.71 12.37
CA ARG A 84 8.85 -3.82 12.85
C ARG A 84 8.36 -2.42 13.25
N TRP A 85 7.14 -2.03 12.88
CA TRP A 85 6.60 -0.71 13.20
C TRP A 85 6.27 -0.60 14.69
N THR A 86 6.53 0.58 15.25
CA THR A 86 6.20 0.88 16.65
C THR A 86 4.86 1.61 16.76
N SER A 87 4.21 1.53 17.91
CA SER A 87 2.91 2.20 18.14
C SER A 87 2.95 3.73 18.00
N LYS A 88 4.13 4.36 18.12
CA LYS A 88 4.31 5.80 17.92
C LYS A 88 4.25 6.24 16.45
N GLU A 89 4.41 5.29 15.52
CA GLU A 89 4.38 5.55 14.08
C GLU A 89 2.99 5.28 13.46
N ASN A 90 1.96 5.10 14.31
CA ASN A 90 0.61 4.78 13.91
C ASN A 90 -0.31 5.98 13.86
N THR A 91 -1.12 6.03 12.81
CA THR A 91 -2.28 6.94 12.70
C THR A 91 -3.62 6.21 12.53
N TRP A 92 -3.67 4.86 12.59
CA TRP A 92 -4.87 4.06 12.30
C TRP A 92 -5.73 3.65 13.51
N ARG A 93 -5.44 4.20 14.68
CA ARG A 93 -6.30 4.08 15.88
C ARG A 93 -6.35 5.41 16.63
N GLU A 94 -6.84 6.45 15.96
CA GLU A 94 -7.47 7.60 16.60
C GLU A 94 -8.86 7.80 16.01
#